data_AF-A0A0M4NHV1-F1
#
_entry.id   AF-A0A0M4NHV1-F1
#
_cell.length_a   1.000
_cell.length_b   1.000
_cell.length_c   1.000
_cell.angle_alpha   90.00
_cell.angle_beta   90.00
_cell.angle_gamma   90.00
#
_symmetry.space_group_name_H-M   'P 1'
#
loop_
_entity.id
_entity.type
_entity.pdbx_description
1 polymer ?
#
loop_
_entity_poly.entity_id
_entity_poly.type
_entity_poly.pdbx_seq_one_letter_code
_entity_poly.pdbx_strand_id
1 'polypeptide(L)'
;MDLLLLQEVSTPPCPGGVTMMDIPSTINAQVGTSVKSPFSIQFSAGSVNHETLMKNKNCNFSELSVTNLPAGLTLNSTTGAINGAPTAISAATTVTFSAKLKANNSTPITFTKTTTVTVFAAGSLTCNTAGAALGCNNAALPYSCPNSNFCYSTYSSCKAASECGY
;
A
#
# COMPACT_ATOMS: atom_id res chain seq x y z
N MET A 1 -46.08 25.51 -16.41
CA MET A 1 -45.81 25.13 -15.02
C MET A 1 -45.11 23.78 -15.09
N ASP A 2 -43.78 23.79 -15.18
CA ASP A 2 -42.91 23.81 -13.99
C ASP A 2 -43.11 22.55 -13.16
N LEU A 3 -42.11 21.76 -12.79
CA LEU A 3 -40.68 21.79 -13.02
C LEU A 3 -40.24 20.41 -12.48
N LEU A 4 -39.32 19.72 -13.17
CA LEU A 4 -38.41 18.72 -12.59
C LEU A 4 -38.97 17.93 -11.39
N LEU A 5 -39.59 16.77 -11.62
CA LEU A 5 -39.38 15.67 -10.69
C LEU A 5 -37.88 15.36 -10.77
N LEU A 6 -37.10 16.01 -9.91
CA LEU A 6 -35.86 15.46 -9.42
C LEU A 6 -36.24 14.08 -8.88
N GLN A 7 -36.10 13.07 -9.73
CA GLN A 7 -35.87 11.72 -9.26
C GLN A 7 -34.64 11.90 -8.37
N GLU A 8 -34.85 11.96 -7.06
CA GLU A 8 -33.74 11.78 -6.13
C GLU A 8 -33.18 10.42 -6.52
N VAL A 9 -32.07 10.43 -7.25
CA VAL A 9 -31.29 9.24 -7.52
C VAL A 9 -30.89 8.79 -6.13
N SER A 10 -31.70 7.89 -5.56
CA SER A 10 -31.51 7.35 -4.24
C SER A 10 -30.09 6.79 -4.24
N THR A 11 -29.17 7.54 -3.64
CA THR A 11 -27.79 7.10 -3.54
C THR A 11 -27.83 5.76 -2.82
N PRO A 12 -27.28 4.69 -3.41
CA PRO A 12 -27.40 3.37 -2.82
C PRO A 12 -26.86 3.40 -1.37
N PRO A 13 -27.50 2.68 -0.43
CA PRO A 13 -27.02 2.64 0.93
C PRO A 13 -25.58 2.16 0.97
N CYS A 14 -24.82 2.60 1.97
CA CYS A 14 -23.50 2.05 2.23
C CYS A 14 -23.65 0.54 2.52
N PRO A 15 -22.94 -0.34 1.80
CA PRO A 15 -23.07 -1.78 2.00
C PRO A 15 -22.63 -2.18 3.41
N GLY A 16 -23.27 -3.22 3.95
CA GLY A 16 -22.82 -3.85 5.19
C GLY A 16 -21.48 -4.57 5.01
N GLY A 17 -20.75 -4.75 6.10
CA GLY A 17 -19.51 -5.54 6.10
C GLY A 17 -18.32 -4.85 5.41
N VAL A 18 -18.27 -3.52 5.41
CA VAL A 18 -17.06 -2.80 4.96
C VAL A 18 -15.88 -3.19 5.84
N THR A 19 -14.78 -3.59 5.22
CA THR A 19 -13.51 -3.89 5.88
C THR A 19 -12.39 -3.08 5.25
N MET A 20 -11.35 -2.78 6.04
CA MET A 20 -10.08 -2.32 5.50
C MET A 20 -9.31 -3.53 4.98
N MET A 21 -8.87 -3.46 3.72
CA MET A 21 -8.10 -4.52 3.07
C MET A 21 -6.80 -4.80 3.84
N ASP A 22 -6.32 -6.04 3.75
CA ASP A 22 -5.10 -6.43 4.41
C ASP A 22 -3.88 -5.74 3.80
N ILE A 23 -3.03 -5.23 4.69
CA ILE A 23 -1.73 -4.67 4.36
C ILE A 23 -0.71 -5.76 4.68
N PRO A 24 0.29 -6.01 3.81
CA PRO A 24 1.37 -6.95 4.07
C PRO A 24 1.96 -6.71 5.45
N SER A 25 2.28 -7.76 6.20
CA SER A 25 2.84 -7.64 7.55
C SER A 25 4.19 -6.93 7.58
N THR A 26 4.94 -7.00 6.48
CA THR A 26 6.22 -6.32 6.28
C THR A 26 6.29 -5.72 4.89
N ILE A 27 6.94 -4.57 4.79
CA ILE A 27 7.22 -3.88 3.53
C ILE A 27 8.66 -3.42 3.57
N ASN A 28 9.44 -3.93 2.62
CA ASN A 28 10.80 -3.45 2.40
C ASN A 28 10.74 -2.35 1.35
N ALA A 29 11.38 -1.21 1.63
CA ALA A 29 11.51 -0.09 0.73
C ALA A 29 12.97 0.37 0.57
N GLN A 30 13.27 1.23 -0.40
CA GLN A 30 14.60 1.76 -0.64
C GLN A 30 14.52 3.24 -0.99
N VAL A 31 15.55 3.99 -0.59
CA VAL A 31 15.64 5.42 -0.86
C VAL A 31 15.52 5.70 -2.37
N GLY A 32 14.72 6.71 -2.72
CA GLY A 32 14.53 7.18 -4.09
C GLY A 32 13.61 6.33 -4.97
N THR A 33 13.03 5.25 -4.44
CA THR A 33 12.04 4.43 -5.17
C THR A 33 10.66 4.59 -4.56
N SER A 34 9.64 4.84 -5.40
CA SER A 34 8.26 4.88 -4.92
C SER A 34 7.81 3.54 -4.37
N VAL A 35 7.15 3.56 -3.21
CA VAL A 35 6.61 2.34 -2.60
C VAL A 35 5.45 1.81 -3.46
N LYS A 36 5.40 0.49 -3.69
CA LYS A 36 4.37 -0.14 -4.51
C LYS A 36 3.14 -0.54 -3.71
N SER A 37 2.04 -0.77 -4.43
CA SER A 37 0.82 -1.40 -3.92
C SER A 37 1.14 -2.78 -3.30
N PRO A 38 0.46 -3.19 -2.21
CA PRO A 38 -0.71 -2.56 -1.56
C PRO A 38 -0.36 -1.67 -0.35
N PHE A 39 0.60 -0.75 -0.47
CA PHE A 39 0.87 0.25 0.57
C PHE A 39 -0.11 1.44 0.52
N SER A 40 -1.38 1.20 0.84
CA SER A 40 -2.43 2.23 0.87
C SER A 40 -3.58 1.83 1.80
N ILE A 41 -4.41 2.81 2.18
CA ILE A 41 -5.69 2.55 2.84
C ILE A 41 -6.70 2.17 1.76
N GLN A 42 -7.14 0.92 1.73
CA GLN A 42 -8.16 0.44 0.81
C GLN A 42 -9.29 -0.24 1.57
N PHE A 43 -10.50 -0.18 1.02
CA PHE A 43 -11.70 -0.75 1.62
C PHE A 43 -12.42 -1.65 0.62
N SER A 44 -13.09 -2.69 1.11
CA SER A 44 -14.02 -3.49 0.31
C SER A 44 -15.24 -3.89 1.14
N ALA A 45 -16.32 -4.22 0.43
CA ALA A 45 -17.52 -4.80 1.02
C ALA A 45 -18.15 -5.77 0.00
N GLY A 46 -17.96 -7.08 0.19
CA GLY A 46 -18.34 -8.07 -0.82
C GLY A 46 -17.69 -7.76 -2.18
N SER A 47 -18.50 -7.56 -3.22
CA SER A 47 -18.04 -7.19 -4.57
C SER A 47 -17.80 -5.68 -4.76
N VAL A 48 -18.07 -4.84 -3.77
CA VAL A 48 -17.88 -3.39 -3.86
C VAL A 48 -16.43 -3.05 -3.54
N ASN A 49 -15.76 -2.39 -4.48
CA ASN A 49 -14.36 -1.99 -4.37
C ASN A 49 -14.18 -0.62 -3.70
N HIS A 50 -12.93 -0.29 -3.38
CA HIS A 50 -12.56 0.94 -2.70
C HIS A 50 -13.04 2.21 -3.44
N GLU A 51 -12.86 2.27 -4.77
CA GLU A 51 -13.26 3.46 -5.54
C GLU A 51 -14.76 3.73 -5.44
N THR A 52 -15.58 2.68 -5.51
CA THR A 52 -17.03 2.78 -5.39
C THR A 52 -17.45 3.18 -3.99
N LEU A 53 -16.79 2.62 -2.96
CA LEU A 53 -17.04 2.96 -1.55
C LEU A 53 -16.70 4.42 -1.24
N MET A 54 -15.54 4.91 -1.67
CA MET A 54 -15.09 6.29 -1.40
C MET A 54 -15.95 7.35 -2.07
N LYS A 55 -16.62 7.02 -3.19
CA LYS A 55 -17.56 7.92 -3.88
C LYS A 55 -18.99 7.82 -3.30
N ASN A 56 -19.31 6.79 -2.53
CA ASN A 56 -20.64 6.63 -1.95
C ASN A 56 -20.83 7.61 -0.78
N LYS A 57 -21.70 8.61 -0.96
CA LYS A 57 -22.01 9.63 0.06
C LYS A 57 -22.56 9.04 1.38
N ASN A 58 -23.20 7.88 1.33
CA ASN A 58 -23.69 7.17 2.51
C ASN A 58 -22.58 6.41 3.26
N CYS A 59 -21.42 6.22 2.63
CA CYS A 59 -20.20 5.73 3.27
C CYS A 59 -19.30 6.93 3.61
N ASN A 60 -19.57 7.59 4.73
CA ASN A 60 -18.76 8.73 5.14
C ASN A 60 -17.44 8.26 5.76
N PHE A 61 -16.40 8.19 4.93
CA PHE A 61 -15.03 7.96 5.38
C PHE A 61 -14.42 9.26 5.90
N SER A 62 -13.74 9.19 7.05
CA SER A 62 -13.12 10.32 7.71
C SER A 62 -11.89 9.89 8.50
N GLU A 63 -11.07 10.86 8.92
CA GLU A 63 -9.89 10.62 9.77
C GLU A 63 -8.90 9.58 9.19
N LEU A 64 -8.77 9.55 7.86
CA LEU A 64 -7.73 8.77 7.19
C LEU A 64 -6.37 9.29 7.66
N SER A 65 -5.65 8.45 8.37
CA SER A 65 -4.37 8.80 8.99
C SER A 65 -3.41 7.63 8.94
N VAL A 66 -2.13 7.97 8.81
CA VAL A 66 -1.04 7.01 8.91
C VAL A 66 0.03 7.62 9.79
N THR A 67 0.50 6.85 10.78
CA THR A 67 1.55 7.28 11.71
C THR A 67 2.85 6.54 11.42
N ASN A 68 3.98 7.18 11.73
CA ASN A 68 5.34 6.66 11.50
C ASN A 68 5.69 6.38 10.03
N LEU A 69 5.07 7.11 9.09
CA LEU A 69 5.46 7.05 7.68
C LEU A 69 6.95 7.41 7.51
N PRO A 70 7.74 6.60 6.78
CA PRO A 70 9.11 6.97 6.43
C PRO A 70 9.19 8.31 5.71
N ALA A 71 10.26 9.06 5.98
CA ALA A 71 10.47 10.39 5.40
C ALA A 71 10.42 10.35 3.86
N GLY A 72 9.68 11.27 3.25
CA GLY A 72 9.48 11.33 1.79
C GLY A 72 8.21 10.61 1.30
N LEU A 73 7.48 9.95 2.19
CA LEU A 73 6.16 9.38 1.92
C LEU A 73 5.06 10.24 2.52
N THR A 74 3.95 10.35 1.80
CA THR A 74 2.81 11.18 2.19
C THR A 74 1.50 10.46 1.93
N LEU A 75 0.58 10.53 2.89
CA LEU A 75 -0.80 10.08 2.71
C LEU A 75 -1.61 11.14 1.97
N ASN A 76 -2.27 10.74 0.89
CA ASN A 76 -3.42 11.48 0.36
C ASN A 76 -4.64 11.15 1.24
N SER A 77 -5.01 12.06 2.12
CA SER A 77 -6.12 11.87 3.08
C SER A 77 -7.50 11.76 2.42
N THR A 78 -7.62 12.09 1.14
CA THR A 78 -8.87 11.98 0.36
C THR A 78 -9.01 10.60 -0.28
N THR A 79 -7.93 10.04 -0.81
CA THR A 79 -7.96 8.75 -1.54
C THR A 79 -7.42 7.58 -0.74
N GLY A 80 -6.75 7.82 0.38
CA GLY A 80 -6.05 6.77 1.13
C GLY A 80 -4.76 6.27 0.46
N ALA A 81 -4.38 6.83 -0.69
CA ALA A 81 -3.14 6.48 -1.38
C ALA A 81 -1.92 7.04 -0.62
N ILE A 82 -0.87 6.23 -0.47
CA ILE A 82 0.45 6.71 -0.03
C ILE A 82 1.31 6.93 -1.25
N ASN A 83 1.83 8.14 -1.38
CA ASN A 83 2.62 8.59 -2.52
C ASN A 83 4.02 9.03 -2.06
N GLY A 84 4.90 9.24 -3.04
CA GLY A 84 6.27 9.68 -2.81
C GLY A 84 7.27 8.53 -2.80
N ALA A 85 8.50 8.84 -2.42
CA ALA A 85 9.60 7.89 -2.31
C ALA A 85 10.37 8.17 -1.01
N PRO A 86 10.85 7.13 -0.30
CA PRO A 86 11.66 7.34 0.89
C PRO A 86 12.90 8.17 0.57
N THR A 87 13.26 9.08 1.46
CA THR A 87 14.42 10.00 1.30
C THR A 87 15.59 9.66 2.23
N ALA A 88 15.35 8.85 3.25
CA ALA A 88 16.35 8.41 4.22
C ALA A 88 16.16 6.93 4.58
N ILE A 89 17.27 6.27 4.92
CA ILE A 89 17.28 4.91 5.44
C ILE A 89 16.56 4.90 6.79
N SER A 90 15.80 3.84 7.04
CA SER A 90 15.09 3.63 8.29
C SER A 90 15.15 2.16 8.66
N ALA A 91 15.45 1.89 9.94
CA ALA A 91 15.25 0.57 10.51
C ALA A 91 13.76 0.18 10.47
N ALA A 92 13.50 -1.11 10.71
CA ALA A 92 12.16 -1.67 10.79
C ALA A 92 11.28 -0.86 11.77
N THR A 93 10.28 -0.19 11.24
CA THR A 93 9.40 0.72 11.98
C THR A 93 7.95 0.31 11.79
N THR A 94 7.19 0.22 12.89
CA THR A 94 5.76 -0.06 12.81
C THR A 94 4.99 1.17 12.33
N VAL A 95 4.33 1.01 11.19
CA VAL A 95 3.44 1.99 10.57
C VAL A 95 2.01 1.59 10.87
N THR A 96 1.22 2.52 11.40
CA THR A 96 -0.19 2.28 11.73
C THR A 96 -1.10 3.09 10.84
N PHE A 97 -2.04 2.41 10.19
CA PHE A 97 -3.07 2.95 9.33
C PHE A 97 -4.37 3.00 10.10
N SER A 98 -5.06 4.14 10.03
CA SER A 98 -6.37 4.29 10.66
C SER A 98 -7.33 5.06 9.75
N ALA A 99 -8.60 4.72 9.87
CA ALA A 99 -9.69 5.44 9.23
C ALA A 99 -10.99 5.19 9.99
N LYS A 100 -11.90 6.16 9.95
CA LYS A 100 -13.26 6.02 10.44
C LYS A 100 -14.25 5.92 9.29
N LEU A 101 -15.29 5.12 9.49
CA LEU A 101 -16.44 5.05 8.59
C LEU A 101 -17.72 5.26 9.38
N LYS A 102 -18.53 6.21 8.93
CA LYS A 102 -19.93 6.35 9.34
C LYS A 102 -20.84 5.89 8.19
N ALA A 103 -21.31 4.65 8.26
CA ALA A 103 -22.18 4.05 7.25
C ALA A 103 -23.66 4.39 7.53
N ASN A 104 -24.40 4.88 6.54
CA ASN A 104 -25.85 5.13 6.61
C ASN A 104 -26.27 5.94 7.86
N ASN A 105 -25.48 6.97 8.22
CA ASN A 105 -25.65 7.78 9.43
C ASN A 105 -25.61 7.01 10.78
N SER A 106 -25.09 5.79 10.81
CA SER A 106 -24.91 4.96 12.01
C SER A 106 -23.81 5.50 12.94
N THR A 107 -23.52 4.77 14.02
CA THR A 107 -22.35 4.99 14.87
C THR A 107 -21.06 4.77 14.05
N PRO A 108 -20.07 5.68 14.11
CA PRO A 108 -18.80 5.50 13.43
C PRO A 108 -18.05 4.26 13.91
N ILE A 109 -17.49 3.51 12.97
CA ILE A 109 -16.55 2.41 13.23
C ILE A 109 -15.13 2.86 12.88
N THR A 110 -14.15 2.37 13.63
CA THR A 110 -12.72 2.66 13.38
C THR A 110 -12.04 1.41 12.87
N PHE A 111 -11.32 1.54 11.77
CA PHE A 111 -10.47 0.50 11.22
C PHE A 111 -9.01 0.82 11.55
N THR A 112 -8.26 -0.21 11.92
CA THR A 112 -6.82 -0.10 12.18
C THR A 112 -6.09 -1.28 11.55
N LYS A 113 -5.01 -1.00 10.83
CA LYS A 113 -4.07 -1.99 10.31
C LYS A 113 -2.64 -1.54 10.60
N THR A 114 -1.74 -2.50 10.76
CA THR A 114 -0.33 -2.24 11.03
C THR A 114 0.55 -3.03 10.08
N THR A 115 1.66 -2.44 9.69
CA THR A 115 2.73 -3.10 8.95
C THR A 115 4.07 -2.65 9.50
N THR A 116 5.11 -3.45 9.28
CA THR A 116 6.49 -3.06 9.57
C THR A 116 7.16 -2.62 8.28
N VAL A 117 7.64 -1.37 8.24
CA VAL A 117 8.35 -0.82 7.07
C VAL A 117 9.83 -0.69 7.39
N THR A 118 10.68 -1.21 6.51
CA THR A 118 12.14 -1.02 6.56
C THR A 118 12.57 -0.28 5.29
N VAL A 119 13.38 0.78 5.42
CA VAL A 119 13.90 1.51 4.26
C VAL A 119 15.41 1.27 4.15
N PHE A 120 15.81 0.58 3.09
CA PHE A 120 17.20 0.29 2.73
C PHE A 120 17.83 1.42 1.91
N ALA A 121 19.15 1.35 1.75
CA ALA A 121 19.88 2.25 0.86
C ALA A 121 19.40 2.09 -0.60
N ALA A 122 19.55 3.16 -1.39
CA ALA A 122 19.24 3.11 -2.80
C ALA A 122 20.04 1.99 -3.49
N GLY A 123 19.37 1.16 -4.28
CA GLY A 123 19.99 0.04 -4.98
C GLY A 123 20.05 -1.26 -4.18
N SER A 124 19.80 -1.25 -2.87
CA SER A 124 19.84 -2.46 -2.04
C SER A 124 18.80 -3.51 -2.45
N LEU A 125 17.64 -3.07 -2.93
CA LEU A 125 16.55 -3.93 -3.41
C LEU A 125 16.50 -3.94 -4.95
N THR A 126 17.61 -3.62 -5.62
CA THR A 126 17.67 -3.64 -7.08
C THR A 126 18.32 -4.93 -7.54
N CYS A 127 17.54 -5.75 -8.25
CA CYS A 127 18.06 -6.91 -8.96
C CYS A 127 19.04 -6.50 -10.06
N ASN A 128 20.18 -7.16 -10.11
CA ASN A 128 21.21 -6.95 -11.13
C ASN A 128 21.46 -8.26 -11.88
N THR A 129 21.94 -8.16 -13.13
CA THR A 129 22.41 -9.29 -13.96
C THR A 129 23.85 -9.68 -13.65
N ALA A 130 24.52 -8.96 -12.76
CA ALA A 130 25.90 -9.24 -12.43
C ALA A 130 25.96 -10.41 -11.45
N GLY A 131 26.23 -11.62 -11.97
CA GLY A 131 26.70 -12.80 -11.22
C GLY A 131 28.03 -12.59 -10.49
N ALA A 132 28.24 -11.41 -9.91
CA ALA A 132 29.45 -10.95 -9.23
C ALA A 132 29.13 -9.97 -8.10
N ALA A 133 27.98 -9.28 -8.12
CA ALA A 133 27.53 -8.56 -6.93
C ALA A 133 27.02 -9.60 -5.93
N LEU A 134 27.85 -9.92 -4.91
CA LEU A 134 27.58 -10.85 -3.79
C LEU A 134 27.88 -12.33 -4.01
N GLY A 135 28.63 -12.71 -5.05
CA GLY A 135 29.18 -14.08 -5.16
C GLY A 135 28.32 -15.10 -5.93
N CYS A 136 27.32 -14.66 -6.69
CA CYS A 136 26.54 -15.51 -7.60
C CYS A 136 27.30 -15.88 -8.88
N ASN A 137 28.38 -16.66 -8.75
CA ASN A 137 29.31 -16.97 -9.85
C ASN A 137 28.80 -18.05 -10.84
N ASN A 138 27.57 -18.54 -10.66
CA ASN A 138 26.99 -19.59 -11.50
C ASN A 138 26.18 -18.97 -12.65
N ALA A 139 26.55 -19.27 -13.90
CA ALA A 139 25.85 -18.80 -15.09
C ALA A 139 24.36 -19.22 -15.14
N ALA A 140 23.96 -20.28 -14.44
CA ALA A 140 22.56 -20.70 -14.34
C ALA A 140 21.71 -19.85 -13.37
N LEU A 141 22.36 -19.10 -12.47
CA LEU A 141 21.71 -18.24 -11.47
C LEU A 141 22.35 -16.83 -11.45
N PRO A 142 22.28 -16.07 -12.57
CA PRO A 142 23.08 -14.86 -12.71
C PRO A 142 22.49 -13.62 -12.02
N TYR A 143 21.32 -13.72 -11.38
CA TYR A 143 20.61 -12.57 -10.81
C TYR A 143 20.71 -12.52 -9.28
N SER A 144 20.95 -11.34 -8.72
CA SER A 144 21.03 -11.10 -7.26
C SER A 144 20.74 -9.62 -6.92
N CYS A 145 20.57 -9.31 -5.64
CA CYS A 145 20.47 -7.94 -5.13
C CYS A 145 21.35 -7.74 -3.88
N PRO A 146 21.85 -6.53 -3.59
CA PRO A 146 22.75 -6.27 -2.46
C PRO A 146 22.23 -6.67 -1.06
N ASN A 147 20.92 -6.77 -0.88
CA ASN A 147 20.28 -7.08 0.41
C ASN A 147 20.14 -8.59 0.68
N SER A 148 20.55 -9.47 -0.25
CA SER A 148 20.37 -10.92 -0.13
C SER A 148 21.60 -11.68 -0.61
N ASN A 149 21.83 -12.85 -0.01
CA ASN A 149 22.86 -13.80 -0.47
C ASN A 149 22.31 -14.84 -1.47
N PHE A 150 21.04 -14.73 -1.87
CA PHE A 150 20.42 -15.66 -2.81
C PHE A 150 20.66 -15.26 -4.26
N CYS A 151 20.80 -16.29 -5.10
CA CYS A 151 20.97 -16.18 -6.54
C CYS A 151 19.72 -16.72 -7.25
N TYR A 152 19.25 -16.02 -8.27
CA TYR A 152 18.03 -16.36 -9.00
C TYR A 152 18.35 -16.66 -10.46
N SER A 153 17.54 -17.55 -11.06
CA SER A 153 17.66 -17.94 -12.48
C SER A 153 17.09 -16.90 -13.44
N THR A 154 16.19 -16.03 -12.96
CA THR A 154 15.56 -14.99 -13.79
C THR A 154 15.50 -13.65 -13.05
N TYR A 155 15.50 -12.56 -13.81
CA TYR A 155 15.29 -11.22 -13.26
C TYR A 155 13.95 -11.11 -12.53
N SER A 156 12.92 -11.78 -13.04
CA SER A 156 11.56 -11.76 -12.48
C SER A 156 11.50 -12.44 -11.11
N SER A 157 12.15 -13.59 -10.93
CA SER A 157 12.20 -14.27 -9.64
C SER A 157 13.01 -13.51 -8.61
N CYS A 158 14.10 -12.84 -9.02
CA CYS A 158 14.81 -11.92 -8.14
C CYS A 158 13.90 -10.78 -7.65
N LYS A 159 13.18 -10.12 -8.56
CA LYS A 159 12.28 -9.01 -8.19
C LYS A 159 11.09 -9.44 -7.33
N ALA A 160 10.66 -10.69 -7.44
CA ALA A 160 9.54 -11.22 -6.67
C ALA A 160 9.96 -11.66 -5.25
N ALA A 161 11.26 -11.78 -4.97
CA ALA A 161 11.74 -12.14 -3.66
C ALA A 161 11.66 -10.94 -2.71
N SER A 162 11.10 -11.13 -1.51
CA SER A 162 10.89 -10.08 -0.51
C SER A 162 12.18 -9.40 -0.03
N GLU A 163 13.31 -10.09 -0.19
CA GLU A 163 14.66 -9.62 0.13
C GLU A 163 15.31 -8.78 -1.00
N CYS A 164 14.83 -8.92 -2.24
CA CYS A 164 15.40 -8.29 -3.44
C CYS A 164 14.43 -7.45 -4.25
N GLY A 165 13.18 -7.38 -3.84
CA GLY A 165 12.15 -6.61 -4.53
C GLY A 165 10.87 -6.52 -3.72
N TYR A 166 9.92 -5.82 -4.34
CA TYR A 166 8.62 -5.44 -3.81
C TYR A 166 7.52 -6.14 -4.58
#